data_AF-A0A847ZQ32-F1
#
_entry.id   AF-A0A847ZQ32-F1
#
_cell.length_a   1.000
_cell.length_b   1.000
_cell.length_c   1.000
_cell.angle_alpha   90.00
_cell.angle_beta   90.00
_cell.angle_gamma   90.00
#
_symmetry.space_group_name_H-M   'P 1'
#
loop_
_entity.id
_entity.type
_entity.pdbx_description
1 polymer ?
#
loop_
_entity_poly.entity_id
_entity_poly.type
_entity_poly.pdbx_seq_one_letter_code
_entity_poly.pdbx_strand_id
1 'polypeptide(L)'
;GDTLQAMIAHRHCPITHSPGEADITSHVDFEALGRAFAEGGTRPVGIMPQGDFLNAMGLEARTQVLARTIEGNARSQLLAATERLAHPAQMGHLFQVMAVTSAGLPPPYPFGAA
;
A
#
# COMPACT_ATOMS: atom_id res chain seq x y z
N GLY A 1 7.88 -16.99 -0.85
CA GLY A 1 7.00 -17.99 -0.21
C GLY A 1 5.77 -18.16 -1.08
N ASP A 2 4.91 -19.14 -0.80
CA ASP A 2 3.62 -19.27 -1.49
C ASP A 2 2.68 -18.16 -1.02
N THR A 3 2.32 -17.27 -1.93
CA THR A 3 1.46 -16.11 -1.66
C THR A 3 0.18 -16.16 -2.48
N LEU A 4 -0.01 -17.21 -3.30
CA LEU A 4 -1.21 -17.38 -4.11
C LEU A 4 -2.39 -17.67 -3.18
N GLN A 5 -3.43 -16.87 -3.29
CA GLN A 5 -4.59 -16.92 -2.41
C GLN A 5 -5.86 -16.76 -3.21
N ALA A 6 -6.91 -17.42 -2.75
CA ALA A 6 -8.27 -17.22 -3.24
C ALA A 6 -9.15 -16.62 -2.14
N MET A 7 -10.00 -15.66 -2.48
CA MET A 7 -10.90 -15.00 -1.54
C MET A 7 -12.35 -14.96 -2.05
N ILE A 8 -13.30 -15.24 -1.15
CA ILE A 8 -14.73 -15.04 -1.37
C ILE A 8 -15.28 -14.28 -0.16
N ALA A 9 -15.99 -13.17 -0.40
CA ALA A 9 -16.64 -12.38 0.65
C ALA A 9 -15.71 -12.05 1.84
N HIS A 10 -14.48 -11.58 1.54
CA HIS A 10 -13.44 -11.20 2.51
C HIS A 10 -12.93 -12.36 3.39
N ARG A 11 -13.02 -13.61 2.93
CA ARG A 11 -12.45 -14.78 3.60
C ARG A 11 -11.59 -15.59 2.64
N HIS A 12 -10.46 -16.10 3.13
CA HIS A 12 -9.64 -17.04 2.39
C HIS A 12 -10.39 -18.34 2.12
N CYS A 13 -10.17 -18.91 0.93
CA CYS A 13 -10.65 -20.23 0.55
C CYS A 13 -9.54 -20.99 -0.21
N PRO A 14 -9.65 -22.32 -0.34
CA PRO A 14 -8.74 -23.08 -1.20
C PRO A 14 -8.80 -22.58 -2.65
N ILE A 15 -7.66 -22.50 -3.33
CA ILE A 15 -7.58 -22.00 -4.72
C ILE A 15 -8.42 -22.84 -5.70
N THR A 16 -8.62 -24.12 -5.39
CA THR A 16 -9.43 -25.04 -6.20
C THR A 16 -10.93 -25.00 -5.88
N HIS A 17 -11.35 -24.16 -4.94
CA HIS A 17 -12.76 -24.03 -4.57
C HIS A 17 -13.50 -23.11 -5.55
N SER A 18 -14.55 -23.64 -6.19
CA SER A 18 -15.40 -22.96 -7.18
C SER A 18 -14.63 -22.04 -8.15
N PRO A 19 -13.77 -22.59 -9.03
CA PRO A 19 -12.96 -21.79 -9.94
C PRO A 19 -13.82 -20.86 -10.79
N GLY A 20 -13.45 -19.58 -10.83
CA GLY A 20 -14.21 -18.51 -11.49
C GLY A 20 -15.15 -17.73 -10.57
N GLU A 21 -15.40 -18.21 -9.34
CA GLU A 21 -16.24 -17.52 -8.34
C GLU A 21 -15.42 -16.84 -7.22
N ALA A 22 -14.16 -17.23 -7.05
CA ALA A 22 -13.24 -16.61 -6.11
C ALA A 22 -12.31 -15.59 -6.79
N ASP A 23 -12.00 -14.51 -6.09
CA ASP A 23 -10.94 -13.58 -6.49
C ASP A 23 -9.58 -14.20 -6.18
N ILE A 24 -8.66 -14.18 -7.16
CA ILE A 24 -7.33 -14.77 -7.04
C ILE A 24 -6.30 -13.64 -6.91
N THR A 25 -5.53 -13.68 -5.84
CA THR A 25 -4.51 -12.67 -5.55
C THR A 25 -3.19 -13.32 -5.16
N SER A 26 -2.11 -12.56 -5.27
CA SER A 26 -0.81 -12.94 -4.71
C SER A 26 -0.04 -11.69 -4.29
N HIS A 27 0.93 -11.86 -3.39
CA HIS A 27 1.84 -10.74 -3.09
C HIS A 27 2.64 -10.35 -4.33
N VAL A 28 2.74 -9.06 -4.56
CA VAL A 28 3.60 -8.51 -5.62
C VAL A 28 5.06 -8.73 -5.22
N ASP A 29 5.82 -9.36 -6.11
CA ASP A 29 7.27 -9.42 -6.00
C ASP A 29 7.88 -8.08 -6.48
N PHE A 30 8.07 -7.15 -5.55
CA PHE A 30 8.63 -5.83 -5.84
C PHE A 30 10.09 -5.88 -6.30
N GLU A 31 10.83 -6.95 -5.97
CA GLU A 31 12.20 -7.13 -6.43
C GLU A 31 12.22 -7.48 -7.92
N ALA A 32 11.37 -8.44 -8.33
CA ALA A 32 11.18 -8.79 -9.73
C ALA A 32 10.63 -7.61 -10.53
N LEU A 33 9.66 -6.88 -9.98
CA LEU A 33 9.11 -5.67 -10.61
C LEU A 33 10.18 -4.59 -10.79
N GLY A 34 11.03 -4.37 -9.78
CA GLY A 34 12.16 -3.45 -9.87
C GLY A 34 13.17 -3.83 -10.96
N ARG A 35 13.52 -5.12 -11.06
CA ARG A 35 14.38 -5.60 -12.15
C ARG A 35 13.78 -5.32 -13.52
N ALA A 36 12.50 -5.65 -13.72
CA ALA A 36 11.81 -5.42 -14.98
C ALA A 36 11.80 -3.93 -15.37
N PHE A 37 11.58 -3.03 -14.40
CA PHE A 37 11.66 -1.59 -14.64
C PHE A 37 13.07 -1.13 -15.04
N ALA A 38 14.10 -1.66 -14.39
CA ALA A 38 15.49 -1.35 -14.72
C ALA A 38 15.88 -1.82 -16.13
N GLU A 39 15.48 -3.03 -16.51
CA GLU A 39 15.68 -3.58 -17.85
C GLU A 39 14.97 -2.74 -18.93
N GLY A 40 13.81 -2.15 -18.59
CA GLY A 40 13.08 -1.20 -19.43
C GLY A 40 13.72 0.20 -19.53
N GLY A 41 14.88 0.44 -18.92
CA GLY A 41 15.59 1.72 -18.99
C GLY A 41 15.11 2.78 -17.99
N THR A 42 14.28 2.40 -17.02
CA THR A 42 13.89 3.28 -15.90
C THR A 42 14.73 3.01 -14.66
N ARG A 43 14.55 3.83 -13.63
CA ARG A 43 15.28 3.72 -12.36
C ARG A 43 14.30 3.44 -11.22
N PRO A 44 14.26 2.20 -10.70
CA PRO A 44 13.72 1.91 -9.39
C PRO A 44 14.42 2.76 -8.33
N VAL A 45 13.67 3.50 -7.53
CA VAL A 45 14.22 4.37 -6.48
C VAL A 45 14.24 3.65 -5.14
N GLY A 46 13.18 2.89 -4.85
CA GLY A 46 13.06 2.13 -3.61
C GLY A 46 11.62 1.70 -3.36
N ILE A 47 11.46 0.96 -2.26
CA ILE A 47 10.16 0.54 -1.72
C ILE A 47 10.03 1.02 -0.29
N MET A 48 8.81 1.26 0.16
CA MET A 48 8.51 1.51 1.57
C MET A 48 7.12 1.00 1.95
N PRO A 49 6.88 0.72 3.24
CA PRO A 49 5.56 0.43 3.76
C PRO A 49 4.56 1.55 3.44
N GLN A 50 3.30 1.18 3.19
CA GLN A 50 2.21 2.12 2.92
C GLN A 50 2.03 3.12 4.07
N GLY A 51 2.13 2.66 5.32
CA GLY A 51 2.00 3.53 6.49
C GLY A 51 3.05 4.65 6.49
N ASP A 52 4.30 4.29 6.26
CA ASP A 52 5.42 5.24 6.22
C ASP A 52 5.23 6.25 5.07
N PHE A 53 4.85 5.76 3.88
CA PHE A 53 4.56 6.62 2.74
C PHE A 53 3.44 7.63 3.03
N LEU A 54 2.29 7.16 3.54
CA LEU A 54 1.13 8.01 3.80
C LEU A 54 1.40 9.02 4.91
N ASN A 55 2.10 8.62 5.98
CA ASN A 55 2.46 9.51 7.07
C ASN A 55 3.44 10.58 6.59
N ALA A 56 4.45 10.22 5.80
CA ALA A 56 5.36 11.19 5.19
C ALA A 56 4.61 12.16 4.25
N MET A 57 3.57 11.71 3.56
CA MET A 57 2.69 12.55 2.73
C MET A 57 1.67 13.39 3.53
N GLY A 58 1.69 13.32 4.86
CA GLY A 58 0.88 14.17 5.74
C GLY A 58 -0.50 13.62 6.10
N LEU A 59 -0.70 12.30 6.05
CA LEU A 59 -1.96 11.65 6.42
C LEU A 59 -2.47 12.11 7.79
N GLU A 60 -1.65 12.06 8.83
CA GLU A 60 -2.06 12.44 10.19
C GLU A 60 -2.51 13.91 10.26
N ALA A 61 -1.74 14.82 9.68
CA ALA A 61 -2.07 16.25 9.64
C ALA A 61 -3.42 16.47 8.95
N ARG A 62 -3.65 15.79 7.82
CA ARG A 62 -4.92 15.87 7.10
C ARG A 62 -6.08 15.30 7.92
N THR A 63 -5.88 14.16 8.58
CA THR A 63 -6.89 13.56 9.46
C THR A 63 -7.26 14.48 10.61
N GLN A 64 -6.29 15.13 11.25
CA GLN A 64 -6.54 16.10 12.32
C GLN A 64 -7.36 17.29 11.82
N VAL A 65 -7.05 17.85 10.64
CA VAL A 65 -7.79 18.97 10.06
C VAL A 65 -9.24 18.58 9.78
N LEU A 66 -9.47 17.41 9.15
CA LEU A 66 -10.82 16.92 8.85
C LEU A 66 -11.61 16.60 10.12
N ALA A 67 -10.95 16.04 11.13
CA ALA A 67 -11.60 15.70 12.39
C ALA A 67 -12.15 16.96 13.08
N ARG A 68 -11.58 18.16 12.89
CA ARG A 68 -12.08 19.40 13.53
C ARG A 68 -13.52 19.76 13.16
N THR A 69 -13.97 19.41 11.96
CA THR A 69 -15.30 19.78 11.45
C THR A 69 -16.26 18.60 11.33
N ILE A 70 -15.76 17.37 11.42
CA ILE A 70 -16.58 16.15 11.35
C ILE A 70 -16.91 15.69 12.76
N GLU A 71 -18.18 15.37 12.99
CA GLU A 71 -18.71 14.98 14.30
C GLU A 71 -19.35 13.59 14.28
N GLY A 72 -19.63 13.07 15.49
CA GLY A 72 -20.36 11.82 15.70
C GLY A 72 -19.72 10.60 15.01
N ASN A 73 -20.58 9.78 14.41
CA ASN A 73 -20.17 8.52 13.77
C ASN A 73 -19.18 8.75 12.61
N ALA A 74 -19.36 9.80 11.82
CA ALA A 74 -18.48 10.12 10.70
C ALA A 74 -17.04 10.39 11.17
N ARG A 75 -16.87 11.02 12.35
CA ARG A 75 -15.54 11.26 12.93
C ARG A 75 -14.87 9.95 13.34
N SER A 76 -15.63 9.05 13.97
CA SER A 76 -15.13 7.73 14.39
C SER A 76 -14.70 6.90 13.18
N GLN A 77 -15.48 6.95 12.10
CA GLN A 77 -15.15 6.28 10.83
C GLN A 77 -13.89 6.85 10.18
N LEU A 78 -13.72 8.18 10.18
CA LEU A 78 -12.50 8.82 9.68
C LEU A 78 -11.26 8.30 10.42
N LEU A 79 -11.30 8.31 11.76
CA LEU A 79 -10.18 7.87 12.58
C LEU A 79 -9.87 6.39 12.36
N ALA A 80 -10.89 5.53 12.34
CA ALA A 80 -10.72 4.10 12.06
C ALA A 80 -10.17 3.82 10.65
N ALA A 81 -10.58 4.61 9.65
CA ALA A 81 -10.06 4.49 8.30
C ALA A 81 -8.58 4.91 8.21
N THR A 82 -8.20 6.01 8.88
CA THR A 82 -6.80 6.44 8.98
C THR A 82 -5.93 5.35 9.62
N GLU A 83 -6.38 4.82 10.76
CA GLU A 83 -5.69 3.74 11.48
C GLU A 83 -5.52 2.50 10.60
N ARG A 84 -6.60 2.05 9.95
CA ARG A 84 -6.55 0.86 9.08
C ARG A 84 -5.54 1.01 7.94
N LEU A 85 -5.42 2.22 7.36
CA LEU A 85 -4.52 2.50 6.25
C LEU A 85 -3.04 2.55 6.67
N ALA A 86 -2.73 3.14 7.82
CA ALA A 86 -1.34 3.44 8.18
C ALA A 86 -0.76 2.58 9.30
N HIS A 87 -1.58 1.97 10.14
CA HIS A 87 -1.07 1.21 11.29
C HIS A 87 -0.32 -0.06 10.83
N PRO A 88 0.87 -0.36 11.39
CA PRO A 88 1.68 -1.51 10.96
C PRO A 88 1.00 -2.87 11.11
N ALA A 89 0.16 -3.03 12.14
CA ALA A 89 -0.62 -4.26 12.35
C ALA A 89 -1.87 -4.38 11.45
N GLN A 90 -2.11 -3.41 10.56
CA GLN A 90 -3.21 -3.38 9.60
C GLN A 90 -2.61 -3.32 8.19
N MET A 91 -3.02 -2.36 7.34
CA MET A 91 -2.50 -2.24 5.98
C MET A 91 -1.11 -1.58 5.94
N GLY A 92 -0.68 -0.90 7.01
CA GLY A 92 0.50 -0.04 6.99
C GLY A 92 1.79 -0.76 6.61
N HIS A 93 1.99 -1.99 7.09
CA HIS A 93 3.13 -2.83 6.72
C HIS A 93 2.81 -3.84 5.61
N LEU A 94 1.55 -4.29 5.51
CA LEU A 94 1.14 -5.27 4.52
C LEU A 94 1.26 -4.72 3.08
N PHE A 95 0.88 -3.46 2.88
CA PHE A 95 0.96 -2.79 1.59
C PHE A 95 2.29 -2.06 1.45
N GLN A 96 2.81 -2.02 0.22
CA GLN A 96 4.09 -1.42 -0.11
C GLN A 96 3.90 -0.43 -1.26
N VAL A 97 4.71 0.63 -1.28
CA VAL A 97 4.75 1.63 -2.33
C VAL A 97 6.14 1.63 -2.95
N MET A 98 6.20 1.60 -4.27
CA MET A 98 7.43 1.65 -5.04
C MET A 98 7.48 2.91 -5.89
N ALA A 99 8.61 3.61 -5.88
CA ALA A 99 8.87 4.71 -6.78
C ALA A 99 9.80 4.28 -7.93
N VAL A 100 9.43 4.68 -9.15
CA VAL A 100 10.20 4.45 -10.38
C VAL A 100 10.24 5.76 -11.16
N THR A 101 11.42 6.16 -11.62
CA THR A 101 11.61 7.41 -12.37
C THR A 101 12.40 7.18 -13.64
N SER A 102 12.38 8.15 -14.56
CA SER A 102 13.39 8.23 -15.61
C SER A 102 14.80 8.35 -15.03
N ALA A 103 15.80 7.92 -15.80
CA ALA A 103 17.21 8.13 -15.45
C ALA A 103 17.52 9.64 -15.32
N GLY A 104 18.30 10.02 -14.30
CA GLY A 104 18.73 11.40 -14.05
C GLY A 104 17.77 12.28 -13.24
N LEU A 105 16.52 11.83 -13.00
CA LEU A 105 15.61 12.55 -12.10
C LEU A 105 15.97 12.27 -10.63
N PRO A 106 15.87 13.27 -9.73
CA PRO A 106 16.03 13.03 -8.30
C PRO A 106 14.94 12.09 -7.79
N PRO A 107 15.22 11.32 -6.71
CA PRO A 107 14.19 10.58 -5.99
C PRO A 107 12.97 11.47 -5.64
N PRO A 108 11.74 11.04 -5.92
CA PRO A 108 10.54 11.79 -5.56
C PRO A 108 10.27 11.66 -4.07
N TYR A 109 9.94 12.75 -3.37
CA TYR A 109 9.50 12.68 -1.99
C TYR A 109 8.32 11.68 -1.84
N PRO A 110 8.30 10.83 -0.80
CA PRO A 110 9.25 10.73 0.32
C PRO A 110 10.45 9.80 0.07
N PHE A 111 10.59 9.25 -1.12
CA PHE A 111 11.72 8.40 -1.48
C PHE A 111 12.99 9.25 -1.62
N GLY A 112 14.05 8.89 -0.89
CA GLY A 112 15.34 9.62 -0.88
C GLY A 112 15.48 10.69 0.21
N ALA A 113 14.47 10.89 1.05
CA ALA A 113 14.67 11.52 2.35
C ALA A 113 15.29 10.49 3.30
N ALA A 114 16.52 10.73 3.75
CA ALA A 114 17.15 10.02 4.86
C ALA A 114 16.94 10.81 6.15
#